data_AF-A0A061LYK4-F1
#
_entry.id   AF-A0A061LYK4-F1
#
_cell.length_a   1.000
_cell.length_b   1.000
_cell.length_c   1.000
_cell.angle_alpha   90.00
_cell.angle_beta   90.00
_cell.angle_gamma   90.00
#
_symmetry.space_group_name_H-M   'P 1'
#
loop_
_entity.id
_entity.type
_entity.pdbx_description
1 polymer ?
#
loop_
_entity_poly.entity_id
_entity_poly.type
_entity_poly.pdbx_seq_one_letter_code
_entity_poly.pdbx_strand_id
1 'polypeptide(L)'
;MYGAAQEVPQSDGPESGSVKRSRWVSVGVPVAAGLLALGLGSGAGAAGAQGELEELRASEAALTAEVEQADSEAKKLESQLRKASAALTSVEKREAALKATALQHAEKMKVLGDEKTALVDQNAQLAARVAELESAVSAAQAPPPPAPLAEVPPAPAATAYYANCTEVRAAGAAPLYSGSPGYSRKLDRDGDGVACE
;
A
#
# COMPACT_ATOMS: atom_id res chain seq x y z
N MET A 1 -5.90 -31.28 20.66
CA MET A 1 -5.08 -31.28 21.89
C MET A 1 -4.01 -30.23 21.70
N TYR A 2 -3.91 -29.27 22.64
CA TYR A 2 -3.29 -27.93 22.54
C TYR A 2 -4.15 -26.93 21.73
N GLY A 3 -4.93 -26.01 22.30
CA GLY A 3 -4.93 -25.48 23.67
C GLY A 3 -4.10 -24.19 23.74
N ALA A 4 -4.60 -23.12 23.11
CA ALA A 4 -4.11 -21.76 23.33
C ALA A 4 -5.32 -20.82 23.32
N ALA A 5 -5.95 -20.68 24.49
CA ALA A 5 -6.87 -19.59 24.74
C ALA A 5 -6.04 -18.30 24.74
N GLN A 6 -6.27 -17.43 23.77
CA GLN A 6 -5.75 -16.06 23.82
C GLN A 6 -6.54 -15.31 24.89
N GLU A 7 -5.91 -15.11 26.05
CA GLU A 7 -6.34 -14.13 27.04
C GLU A 7 -6.37 -12.75 26.38
N VAL A 8 -7.59 -12.24 26.22
CA VAL A 8 -7.83 -10.85 25.85
C VAL A 8 -7.36 -10.00 27.04
N PRO A 9 -6.46 -9.02 26.84
CA PRO A 9 -6.12 -8.10 27.91
C PRO A 9 -7.38 -7.33 28.28
N GLN A 10 -7.82 -7.47 29.53
CA GLN A 10 -8.80 -6.57 30.11
C GLN A 10 -8.22 -5.16 30.00
N SER A 11 -8.81 -4.36 29.13
CA SER A 11 -8.58 -2.93 29.11
C SER A 11 -9.10 -2.37 30.42
N ASP A 12 -8.18 -2.16 31.36
CA ASP A 12 -8.41 -1.32 32.53
C ASP A 12 -9.05 -0.02 32.03
N GLY A 13 -10.28 0.20 32.51
CA GLY A 13 -11.05 1.39 32.20
C GLY A 13 -10.24 2.63 32.56
N PRO A 14 -10.47 3.77 31.89
CA PRO A 14 -9.79 5.00 32.27
C PRO A 14 -10.03 5.26 33.75
N GLU A 15 -8.93 5.25 34.51
CA GLU A 15 -8.84 5.75 35.87
C GLU A 15 -9.70 7.00 35.98
N SER A 16 -10.46 7.04 37.07
CA SER A 16 -11.29 8.15 37.50
C SER A 16 -10.46 9.42 37.64
N GLY A 17 -10.19 10.09 36.52
CA GLY A 17 -9.73 11.46 36.48
C GLY A 17 -10.89 12.30 36.99
N SER A 18 -10.90 12.55 38.29
CA SER A 18 -11.67 13.56 39.03
C SER A 18 -12.49 14.50 38.14
N VAL A 19 -13.63 14.00 37.62
CA VAL A 19 -14.61 14.84 36.95
C VAL A 19 -15.20 15.67 38.06
N LYS A 20 -14.70 16.90 38.15
CA LYS A 20 -15.22 18.00 38.96
C LYS A 20 -16.73 17.95 38.78
N ARG A 21 -17.43 17.35 39.75
CA ARG A 21 -18.89 17.24 39.77
C ARG A 21 -19.37 18.64 39.49
N SER A 22 -19.90 18.85 38.29
CA SER A 22 -20.38 20.14 37.89
C SER A 22 -21.37 20.51 38.98
N ARG A 23 -21.06 21.58 39.72
CA ARG A 23 -22.05 22.27 40.53
C ARG A 23 -23.16 22.54 39.53
N TRP A 24 -24.18 21.69 39.54
CA TRP A 24 -25.49 22.06 39.09
C TRP A 24 -25.72 23.35 39.83
N VAL A 25 -25.59 24.46 39.10
CA VAL A 25 -26.09 25.73 39.57
C VAL A 25 -27.57 25.46 39.59
N SER A 26 -28.06 24.95 40.72
CA SER A 26 -29.41 25.18 41.16
C SER A 26 -29.56 26.68 40.96
N VAL A 27 -30.24 27.07 39.89
CA VAL A 27 -30.84 28.39 39.77
C VAL A 27 -31.94 28.39 40.81
N GLY A 28 -31.52 28.33 42.08
CA GLY A 28 -32.35 28.60 43.22
C GLY A 28 -32.55 30.09 43.13
N VAL A 29 -33.69 30.48 42.59
CA VAL A 29 -34.25 31.81 42.80
C VAL A 29 -34.06 32.07 44.31
N PRO A 30 -33.24 33.05 44.72
CA PRO A 30 -33.29 33.49 46.09
C PRO A 30 -34.63 34.20 46.20
N VAL A 31 -35.70 33.45 46.46
CA VAL A 31 -36.91 34.07 46.98
C VAL A 31 -36.46 34.57 48.33
N ALA A 32 -36.11 35.85 48.40
CA ALA A 32 -36.01 36.56 49.66
C ALA A 32 -37.38 36.40 50.31
N ALA A 33 -37.51 35.35 51.12
CA ALA A 33 -38.65 35.13 51.99
C ALA A 33 -38.56 36.20 53.08
N GLY A 34 -38.89 37.43 52.72
CA GLY A 34 -39.30 38.47 53.64
C GLY A 34 -40.64 38.04 54.22
N LEU A 35 -40.59 37.17 55.22
CA LEU A 35 -41.71 36.89 56.12
C LEU A 35 -42.18 38.23 56.68
N LEU A 36 -43.27 38.74 56.13
CA LEU A 36 -43.97 39.91 56.62
C LEU A 36 -44.46 39.58 58.04
N ALA A 37 -43.71 40.00 59.05
CA ALA A 37 -44.18 40.02 60.42
C ALA A 37 -45.26 41.11 60.52
N LEU A 38 -46.51 40.76 60.21
CA LEU A 38 -47.68 41.56 60.54
C LEU A 38 -47.76 41.67 62.07
N GLY A 39 -47.05 42.66 62.61
CA GLY A 39 -47.12 43.09 64.00
C GLY A 39 -48.45 43.77 64.28
N LEU A 40 -49.48 42.97 64.55
CA LEU A 40 -50.64 43.45 65.30
C LEU A 40 -50.18 43.76 66.73
N GLY A 41 -49.88 45.02 67.05
CA GLY A 41 -49.51 45.38 68.41
C GLY A 41 -49.13 46.84 68.69
N SER A 42 -50.15 47.68 68.84
CA SER A 42 -50.23 48.80 69.81
C SER A 42 -49.10 49.84 69.91
N GLY A 43 -49.37 51.04 69.39
CA GLY A 43 -49.04 52.29 70.07
C GLY A 43 -47.69 52.95 69.75
N ALA A 44 -47.53 53.49 68.54
CA ALA A 44 -46.66 54.64 68.27
C ALA A 44 -47.24 55.40 67.06
N GLY A 45 -47.25 56.74 67.12
CA GLY A 45 -48.01 57.61 66.20
C GLY A 45 -47.61 57.52 64.71
N ALA A 46 -48.22 58.40 63.89
CA ALA A 46 -48.10 58.46 62.43
C ALA A 46 -46.67 58.38 61.83
N ALA A 47 -45.62 58.53 62.64
CA ALA A 47 -44.22 58.33 62.24
C ALA A 47 -43.84 56.84 62.04
N GLY A 48 -44.47 55.88 62.74
CA GLY A 48 -44.15 54.45 62.62
C GLY A 48 -44.64 53.84 61.31
N ALA A 49 -45.86 54.18 60.90
CA ALA A 49 -46.44 53.73 59.63
C ALA A 49 -45.72 54.30 58.39
N GLN A 50 -45.04 55.44 58.54
CA GLN A 50 -44.22 56.02 57.47
C GLN A 50 -42.92 55.22 57.25
N GLY A 51 -42.27 54.76 58.33
CA GLY A 51 -41.07 53.92 58.24
C GLY A 51 -41.37 52.57 57.58
N GLU A 52 -42.47 51.93 57.96
CA GLU A 52 -42.89 50.63 57.39
C GLU A 52 -43.19 50.75 55.88
N LEU A 53 -43.83 51.84 55.46
CA LEU A 53 -44.11 52.10 54.05
C LEU A 53 -42.84 52.39 53.22
N GLU A 54 -41.84 53.02 53.81
CA GLU A 54 -40.54 53.26 53.17
C GLU A 54 -39.74 51.95 53.02
N GLU A 55 -39.80 51.07 54.02
CA GLU A 55 -39.21 49.72 53.96
C GLU A 55 -39.91 48.83 52.92
N LEU A 56 -41.25 48.87 52.85
CA LEU A 56 -42.03 48.19 51.81
C LEU A 56 -41.66 48.67 50.40
N ARG A 57 -41.52 49.99 50.20
CA ARG A 57 -41.06 50.53 48.91
C ARG A 57 -39.63 50.13 48.56
N ALA A 58 -38.74 50.07 49.56
CA ALA A 58 -37.37 49.60 49.36
C ALA A 58 -37.34 48.11 48.94
N SER A 59 -38.20 47.27 49.54
CA SER A 59 -38.30 45.85 49.15
C SER A 59 -38.94 45.65 47.76
N GLU A 60 -39.95 46.44 47.38
CA GLU A 60 -40.53 46.42 46.04
C GLU A 60 -39.49 46.83 44.96
N ALA A 61 -38.68 47.86 45.26
CA ALA A 61 -37.59 48.29 44.39
C ALA A 61 -36.50 47.20 44.26
N ALA A 62 -36.13 46.55 45.37
CA ALA A 62 -35.17 45.44 45.35
C ALA A 62 -35.68 44.25 44.53
N LEU A 63 -36.94 43.86 44.73
CA LEU A 63 -37.55 42.75 43.99
C LEU A 63 -37.67 43.06 42.49
N THR A 64 -37.96 44.32 42.13
CA THR A 64 -37.97 44.77 40.73
C THR A 64 -36.58 44.64 40.10
N ALA A 65 -35.52 45.04 40.81
CA ALA A 65 -34.15 44.89 40.33
C ALA A 65 -33.74 43.43 40.15
N GLU A 66 -34.17 42.53 41.05
CA GLU A 66 -33.95 41.09 40.90
C GLU A 66 -34.69 40.49 39.70
N VAL A 67 -35.93 40.92 39.43
CA VAL A 67 -36.68 40.50 38.24
C VAL A 67 -35.97 40.96 36.97
N GLU A 68 -35.49 42.21 36.91
CA GLU A 68 -34.73 42.70 35.76
C GLU A 68 -33.41 41.94 35.55
N GLN A 69 -32.71 41.61 36.64
CA GLN A 69 -31.52 40.77 36.57
C GLN A 69 -31.86 39.37 36.04
N ALA A 70 -32.91 38.72 36.56
CA ALA A 70 -33.35 37.42 36.11
C ALA A 70 -33.74 37.41 34.62
N ASP A 71 -34.41 38.45 34.13
CA ASP A 71 -34.73 38.61 32.71
C ASP A 71 -33.47 38.75 31.84
N SER A 72 -32.45 39.46 32.33
CA SER A 72 -31.18 39.61 31.63
C SER A 72 -30.42 38.28 31.54
N GLU A 73 -30.45 37.48 32.61
CA GLU A 73 -29.85 36.15 32.65
C GLU A 73 -30.62 35.16 31.77
N ALA A 74 -31.95 35.22 31.76
CA ALA A 74 -32.81 34.41 30.87
C ALA A 74 -32.48 34.67 29.40
N LYS A 75 -32.39 35.96 28.99
CA LYS A 75 -32.00 36.34 27.62
C LYS A 75 -30.60 35.84 27.25
N LYS A 76 -29.67 35.86 28.21
CA LYS A 76 -28.32 35.32 28.01
C LYS A 76 -28.33 33.81 27.82
N LEU A 77 -29.10 33.08 28.62
CA LEU A 77 -29.26 31.63 28.51
C LEU A 77 -29.95 31.24 27.20
N GLU A 78 -30.98 31.96 26.76
CA GLU A 78 -31.60 31.72 25.45
C GLU A 78 -30.62 31.92 24.28
N SER A 79 -29.79 32.98 24.34
CA SER A 79 -28.73 33.20 23.36
C SER A 79 -27.72 32.05 23.36
N GLN A 80 -27.33 31.57 24.55
CA GLN A 80 -26.43 30.42 24.68
C GLN A 80 -27.07 29.13 24.16
N LEU A 81 -28.35 28.87 24.43
CA LEU A 81 -29.08 27.71 23.94
C LEU A 81 -29.17 27.71 22.42
N ARG A 82 -29.47 28.87 21.81
CA ARG A 82 -29.47 29.02 20.34
C ARG A 82 -28.09 28.76 19.72
N LYS A 83 -27.02 29.21 20.36
CA LYS A 83 -25.65 28.93 19.90
C LYS A 83 -25.29 27.45 20.04
N ALA A 84 -25.68 26.83 21.15
CA ALA A 84 -25.45 25.41 21.39
C ALA A 84 -26.22 24.54 20.39
N SER A 85 -27.48 24.85 20.09
CA SER A 85 -28.26 24.11 19.09
C SER A 85 -27.69 24.28 17.68
N ALA A 86 -27.25 25.48 17.30
CA ALA A 86 -26.53 25.70 16.05
C ALA A 86 -25.23 24.88 15.99
N ALA A 87 -24.47 24.82 17.09
CA ALA A 87 -23.26 24.00 17.17
C ALA A 87 -23.56 22.50 17.01
N LEU A 88 -24.64 21.98 17.62
CA LEU A 88 -25.08 20.59 17.44
C LEU A 88 -25.36 20.26 15.97
N THR A 89 -26.12 21.11 15.26
CA THR A 89 -26.37 20.89 13.82
C THR A 89 -25.09 20.90 12.99
N SER A 90 -24.06 21.65 13.40
CA SER A 90 -22.75 21.64 12.74
C SER A 90 -21.98 20.34 13.01
N VAL A 91 -22.12 19.76 14.20
CA VAL A 91 -21.52 18.47 14.56
C VAL A 91 -22.19 17.34 13.79
N GLU A 92 -23.53 17.32 13.70
CA GLU A 92 -24.27 16.34 12.92
C GLU A 92 -23.87 16.36 11.43
N LYS A 93 -23.70 17.56 10.85
CA LYS A 93 -23.19 17.71 9.48
C LYS A 93 -21.77 17.18 9.32
N ARG A 94 -20.89 17.42 10.29
CA ARG A 94 -19.52 16.88 10.28
C ARG A 94 -19.51 15.36 10.42
N GLU A 95 -20.37 14.80 11.26
CA GLU A 95 -20.52 13.34 11.39
C GLU A 95 -20.99 12.72 10.08
N ALA A 96 -22.00 13.31 9.43
CA ALA A 96 -22.47 12.86 8.11
C ALA A 96 -21.35 12.93 7.05
N ALA A 97 -20.57 14.02 7.03
CA ALA A 97 -19.42 14.17 6.14
C ALA A 97 -18.33 13.12 6.41
N LEU A 98 -17.99 12.88 7.68
CA LEU A 98 -17.00 11.87 8.06
C LEU A 98 -17.44 10.46 7.68
N LYS A 99 -18.72 10.11 7.87
CA LYS A 99 -19.26 8.82 7.41
C LYS A 99 -19.18 8.68 5.90
N ALA A 100 -19.51 9.72 5.14
CA ALA A 100 -19.37 9.71 3.68
C ALA A 100 -17.90 9.52 3.25
N THR A 101 -16.96 10.23 3.88
CA THR A 101 -15.53 10.07 3.63
C THR A 101 -15.03 8.66 3.99
N ALA A 102 -15.50 8.09 5.10
CA ALA A 102 -15.15 6.72 5.48
C ALA A 102 -15.60 5.68 4.45
N LEU A 103 -16.81 5.83 3.89
CA LEU A 103 -17.31 4.97 2.82
C LEU A 103 -16.49 5.11 1.53
N GLN A 104 -16.15 6.35 1.15
CA GLN A 104 -15.29 6.61 -0.01
C GLN A 104 -13.90 5.97 0.15
N HIS A 105 -13.31 6.05 1.35
CA HIS A 105 -12.04 5.39 1.63
C HIS A 105 -12.15 3.87 1.62
N ALA A 106 -13.23 3.30 2.14
CA ALA A 106 -13.46 1.85 2.10
C ALA A 106 -13.55 1.34 0.65
N GLU A 107 -14.28 2.06 -0.21
CA GLU A 107 -14.37 1.74 -1.64
C GLU A 107 -13.01 1.88 -2.34
N LYS A 108 -12.28 2.96 -2.08
CA LYS A 108 -10.93 3.16 -2.62
C LYS A 108 -9.97 2.06 -2.19
N MET A 109 -10.04 1.59 -0.94
CA MET A 109 -9.22 0.48 -0.45
C MET A 109 -9.53 -0.82 -1.17
N LYS A 110 -10.80 -1.08 -1.50
CA LYS A 110 -11.19 -2.23 -2.32
C LYS A 110 -10.61 -2.14 -3.72
N VAL A 111 -10.77 -0.99 -4.39
CA VAL A 111 -10.21 -0.75 -5.74
C VAL A 111 -8.68 -0.94 -5.75
N LEU A 112 -7.98 -0.39 -4.76
CA LEU A 112 -6.53 -0.58 -4.63
C LEU A 112 -6.14 -2.04 -4.36
N GLY A 113 -6.97 -2.79 -3.65
CA GLY A 113 -6.78 -4.23 -3.45
C GLY A 113 -6.92 -5.03 -4.76
N ASP A 114 -7.94 -4.71 -5.56
CA ASP A 114 -8.18 -5.31 -6.86
C ASP A 114 -7.05 -4.95 -7.85
N GLU A 115 -6.64 -3.67 -7.89
CA GLU A 115 -5.50 -3.18 -8.69
C GLU A 115 -4.19 -3.87 -8.30
N LYS A 116 -3.93 -4.01 -7.00
CA LYS A 116 -2.75 -4.75 -6.51
C LYS A 116 -2.75 -6.19 -6.98
N THR A 117 -3.90 -6.85 -6.95
CA THR A 117 -4.03 -8.25 -7.41
C THR A 117 -3.77 -8.34 -8.91
N ALA A 118 -4.34 -7.44 -9.71
CA ALA A 118 -4.08 -7.37 -11.15
C ALA A 118 -2.60 -7.12 -11.48
N LEU A 119 -1.92 -6.26 -10.71
CA LEU A 119 -0.48 -6.02 -10.87
C LEU A 119 0.38 -7.25 -10.52
N VAL A 120 -0.02 -8.03 -9.51
CA VAL A 120 0.65 -9.30 -9.18
C VAL A 120 0.50 -10.29 -10.34
N ASP A 121 -0.70 -10.42 -10.90
CA ASP A 121 -0.95 -11.29 -12.06
C ASP A 121 -0.17 -10.83 -13.30
N GLN A 122 -0.11 -9.52 -13.55
CA GLN A 122 0.69 -8.95 -14.63
C GLN A 122 2.18 -9.25 -14.45
N ASN A 123 2.70 -9.14 -13.23
CA ASN A 123 4.09 -9.44 -12.94
C ASN A 123 4.41 -10.93 -13.16
N ALA A 124 3.50 -11.82 -12.76
CA ALA A 124 3.64 -13.25 -13.03
C ALA A 124 3.64 -13.56 -14.54
N GLN A 125 2.77 -12.90 -15.32
CA GLN A 125 2.76 -13.03 -16.78
C GLN A 125 4.05 -12.51 -17.42
N LEU A 126 4.57 -11.37 -16.96
CA LEU A 126 5.84 -10.83 -17.44
C LEU A 126 6.99 -11.77 -17.14
N ALA A 127 7.04 -12.35 -15.94
CA ALA A 127 8.05 -13.36 -15.59
C ALA A 127 7.99 -14.59 -16.52
N ALA A 128 6.78 -15.07 -16.84
CA ALA A 128 6.61 -16.17 -17.78
C ALA A 128 7.09 -15.82 -19.20
N ARG A 129 6.78 -14.61 -19.69
CA ARG A 129 7.26 -14.14 -21.00
C ARG A 129 8.77 -13.97 -21.05
N VAL A 130 9.39 -13.52 -19.95
CA VAL A 130 10.85 -13.45 -19.84
C VAL A 130 11.45 -14.85 -19.97
N ALA A 131 10.93 -15.85 -19.24
CA ALA A 131 11.41 -17.22 -19.33
C ALA A 131 11.26 -17.82 -20.74
N GLU A 132 10.15 -17.54 -21.44
CA GLU A 132 9.94 -17.98 -22.83
C GLU A 132 10.96 -17.34 -23.78
N LEU A 133 11.20 -16.03 -23.64
CA LEU A 133 12.18 -15.31 -24.44
C LEU A 133 13.60 -15.79 -24.18
N GLU A 134 13.96 -16.06 -22.92
CA GLU A 134 15.26 -16.63 -22.55
C GLU A 134 15.46 -18.01 -23.20
N SER A 135 14.44 -18.87 -23.19
CA SER A 135 14.49 -20.17 -23.88
C SER A 135 14.62 -20.01 -25.40
N ALA A 136 13.90 -19.07 -26.01
CA ALA A 136 13.97 -18.80 -27.45
C ALA A 136 15.35 -18.28 -27.86
N VAL A 137 15.95 -17.38 -27.07
CA VAL A 137 17.31 -16.87 -27.28
C VAL A 137 18.33 -18.00 -27.14
N SER A 138 18.19 -18.88 -26.15
CA SER A 138 19.09 -20.03 -25.99
C SER A 138 19.00 -21.00 -27.17
N ALA A 139 17.80 -21.23 -27.72
CA ALA A 139 17.62 -22.10 -28.89
C ALA A 139 18.23 -21.48 -30.17
N ALA A 140 18.08 -20.17 -30.35
CA ALA A 140 18.64 -19.46 -31.51
C ALA A 140 20.17 -19.41 -31.51
N GLN A 141 20.82 -19.51 -30.35
CA GLN A 141 22.28 -19.54 -30.22
C GLN A 141 22.88 -20.94 -30.42
N ALA A 142 22.05 -21.99 -30.54
CA ALA A 142 22.56 -23.34 -30.78
C ALA A 142 23.27 -23.42 -32.16
N PRO A 143 24.45 -24.05 -32.26
CA PRO A 143 25.12 -24.22 -33.54
C PRO A 143 24.22 -25.00 -34.50
N PRO A 144 24.22 -24.65 -35.80
CA PRO A 144 23.43 -25.38 -36.78
C PRO A 144 23.86 -26.85 -36.80
N PRO A 145 22.91 -27.79 -37.03
CA PRO A 145 23.26 -29.20 -37.13
C PRO A 145 24.34 -29.38 -38.21
N PRO A 146 25.33 -30.27 -37.98
CA PRO A 146 26.39 -30.52 -38.95
C PRO A 146 25.73 -30.91 -40.27
N ALA A 147 26.09 -30.20 -41.35
CA ALA A 147 25.62 -30.54 -42.68
C ALA A 147 25.98 -32.00 -42.98
N PRO A 148 25.08 -32.77 -43.63
CA PRO A 148 25.41 -34.14 -44.04
C PRO A 148 26.71 -34.10 -44.83
N LEU A 149 27.70 -34.87 -44.37
CA LEU A 149 28.97 -35.06 -45.07
C LEU A 149 28.64 -35.62 -46.46
N ALA A 150 28.66 -34.77 -47.47
CA ALA A 150 28.69 -35.24 -48.84
C ALA A 150 29.98 -36.06 -48.98
N GLU A 151 29.85 -37.36 -49.29
CA GLU A 151 30.97 -38.19 -49.67
C GLU A 151 31.67 -37.52 -50.85
N VAL A 152 32.87 -36.98 -50.61
CA VAL A 152 33.74 -36.51 -51.70
C VAL A 152 34.15 -37.78 -52.45
N PRO A 153 33.75 -37.97 -53.71
CA PRO A 153 34.22 -39.12 -54.47
C PRO A 153 35.75 -39.08 -54.52
N PRO A 154 36.45 -40.22 -54.33
CA PRO A 154 37.91 -40.23 -54.40
C PRO A 154 38.33 -39.64 -55.74
N ALA A 155 39.21 -38.63 -55.71
CA ALA A 155 39.75 -38.02 -56.91
C ALA A 155 40.39 -39.12 -57.78
N PRO A 156 40.18 -39.11 -59.11
CA PRO A 156 40.78 -40.10 -59.99
C PRO A 156 42.30 -40.03 -59.86
N ALA A 157 42.93 -41.17 -59.54
CA ALA A 157 44.37 -41.27 -59.51
C ALA A 157 44.92 -40.92 -60.91
N ALA A 158 45.60 -39.80 -61.02
CA ALA A 158 46.22 -39.37 -62.27
C ALA A 158 47.26 -40.41 -62.69
N THR A 159 47.03 -41.12 -63.79
CA THR A 159 47.95 -42.14 -64.30
C THR A 159 49.22 -41.47 -64.85
N ALA A 160 50.24 -41.29 -64.02
CA ALA A 160 51.57 -40.97 -64.51
C ALA A 160 52.07 -42.14 -65.38
N TYR A 161 52.87 -41.85 -66.42
CA TYR A 161 53.56 -42.86 -67.23
C TYR A 161 55.01 -42.41 -67.38
N TYR A 162 55.94 -43.31 -67.06
CA TYR A 162 57.38 -43.09 -67.20
C TYR A 162 57.95 -44.10 -68.17
N ALA A 163 58.75 -43.65 -69.14
CA ALA A 163 59.36 -44.52 -70.12
C ALA A 163 60.53 -45.32 -69.53
N ASN A 164 61.23 -44.77 -68.53
CA ASN A 164 62.40 -45.38 -67.90
C ASN A 164 62.69 -44.78 -66.51
N CYS A 165 63.57 -45.42 -65.74
CA CYS A 165 63.93 -44.97 -64.39
C CYS A 165 64.66 -43.61 -64.32
N THR A 166 65.26 -43.15 -65.41
CA THR A 166 65.86 -41.80 -65.47
C THR A 166 64.79 -40.73 -65.38
N GLU A 167 63.66 -40.91 -66.09
CA GLU A 167 62.52 -40.00 -66.01
C GLU A 167 61.90 -40.00 -64.61
N VAL A 168 61.77 -41.18 -63.99
CA VAL A 168 61.26 -41.32 -62.62
C VAL A 168 62.13 -40.54 -61.62
N ARG A 169 63.46 -40.68 -61.72
CA ARG A 169 64.39 -39.95 -60.85
C ARG A 169 64.43 -38.45 -61.15
N ALA A 170 64.37 -38.05 -62.43
CA ALA A 170 64.31 -36.65 -62.82
C ALA A 170 63.04 -35.95 -62.33
N ALA A 171 61.93 -36.69 -62.28
CA ALA A 171 60.68 -36.23 -61.68
C ALA A 171 60.69 -36.26 -60.15
N GLY A 172 61.74 -36.79 -59.51
CA GLY A 172 61.84 -36.95 -58.06
C GLY A 172 60.86 -37.98 -57.49
N ALA A 173 60.36 -38.90 -58.32
CA ALA A 173 59.34 -39.88 -57.96
C ALA A 173 59.91 -41.28 -57.61
N ALA A 174 61.25 -41.44 -57.65
CA ALA A 174 61.90 -42.69 -57.27
C ALA A 174 62.14 -42.75 -55.75
N PRO A 175 62.01 -43.92 -55.11
CA PRO A 175 61.55 -45.20 -55.68
C PRO A 175 60.03 -45.24 -55.91
N LEU A 176 59.59 -45.95 -56.97
CA LEU A 176 58.17 -46.12 -57.29
C LEU A 176 57.63 -47.43 -56.72
N TYR A 177 56.66 -47.35 -55.82
CA TYR A 177 56.04 -48.52 -55.22
C TYR A 177 54.88 -49.07 -56.06
N SER A 178 54.71 -50.40 -56.07
CA SER A 178 53.57 -51.05 -56.70
C SER A 178 52.24 -50.43 -56.24
N GLY A 179 51.34 -50.16 -57.19
CA GLY A 179 50.09 -49.45 -56.96
C GLY A 179 50.19 -47.91 -56.99
N SER A 180 51.40 -47.35 -56.97
CA SER A 180 51.59 -45.90 -57.17
C SER A 180 51.35 -45.53 -58.64
N PRO A 181 50.84 -44.32 -58.93
CA PRO A 181 50.71 -43.85 -60.29
C PRO A 181 52.07 -43.79 -61.00
N GLY A 182 52.16 -44.35 -62.20
CA GLY A 182 53.42 -44.45 -62.94
C GLY A 182 54.25 -45.69 -62.66
N TYR A 183 53.86 -46.53 -61.69
CA TYR A 183 54.46 -47.86 -61.55
C TYR A 183 54.13 -48.73 -62.77
N SER A 184 55.16 -49.37 -63.32
CA SER A 184 55.03 -50.42 -64.33
C SER A 184 56.01 -51.52 -64.02
N ARG A 185 55.59 -52.78 -64.22
CA ARG A 185 56.46 -53.96 -64.07
C ARG A 185 57.71 -53.91 -64.97
N LYS A 186 57.73 -53.06 -65.99
CA LYS A 186 58.91 -52.83 -66.85
C LYS A 186 59.99 -51.97 -66.20
N LEU A 187 59.64 -51.16 -65.19
CA LEU A 187 60.55 -50.28 -64.46
C LEU A 187 61.16 -50.98 -63.24
N ASP A 188 60.43 -51.93 -62.67
CA ASP A 188 60.88 -52.87 -61.66
C ASP A 188 61.61 -54.03 -62.36
N ARG A 189 62.94 -54.08 -62.26
CA ARG A 189 63.74 -55.06 -63.01
C ARG A 189 63.73 -56.44 -62.36
N ASP A 190 63.63 -56.51 -61.05
CA ASP A 190 63.78 -57.72 -60.24
C ASP A 190 62.44 -58.27 -59.73
N GLY A 191 61.43 -57.43 -59.56
CA GLY A 191 60.05 -57.84 -59.29
C GLY A 191 59.58 -57.79 -57.87
N ASP A 192 60.29 -57.06 -57.03
CA ASP A 192 60.00 -56.98 -55.61
C ASP A 192 58.86 -55.98 -55.30
N GLY A 193 58.39 -55.24 -56.30
CA GLY A 193 57.35 -54.23 -56.16
C GLY A 193 57.89 -52.81 -55.91
N VAL A 194 59.20 -52.59 -56.04
CA VAL A 194 59.87 -51.29 -55.92
C VAL A 194 60.65 -51.01 -57.21
N ALA A 195 60.10 -50.13 -58.06
CA ALA A 195 60.77 -49.73 -59.29
C ALA A 195 61.79 -48.61 -59.05
N CYS A 196 62.89 -48.67 -59.81
CA CYS A 196 63.89 -47.60 -59.94
C CYS A 196 64.70 -47.26 -58.68
N GLU A 197 64.97 -48.28 -57.85
CA GLU A 197 66.06 -48.29 -56.86
C GLU A 197 67.44 -47.91 -57.46
#